data_AF-A0A2E0SZF9-F1
#
_entry.id   AF-A0A2E0SZF9-F1
#
_cell.length_a   1.000
_cell.length_b   1.000
_cell.length_c   1.000
_cell.angle_alpha   90.00
_cell.angle_beta   90.00
_cell.angle_gamma   90.00
#
_symmetry.space_group_name_H-M   'P 1'
#
loop_
_entity.id
_entity.type
_entity.pdbx_description
1 polymer ?
#
loop_
_entity_poly.entity_id
_entity_poly.type
_entity_poly.pdbx_seq_one_letter_code
_entity_poly.pdbx_strand_id
1 'polypeptide(L)'
;MITGEYKGVSLGTLAVGLTVAVGLVVGLGVDDDEQPAPASPTADTAFPDGTIDGPVMRNLPPFDAVSDAAEILGTLVLEGKCLLLVSPQGSRFPIVWPAGTTWDPEGRVVVLHSGERVAIDSDIESTGGYVDAEQVMRWLGDEVATLATSCAQGDVDEVAYLRNTPDAVQRVMMTHGS
;
A
#
# COMPACT_ATOMS: atom_id res chain seq x y z
N MET A 1 10.82 13.67 61.56
CA MET A 1 10.45 13.18 62.91
C MET A 1 9.08 12.52 62.80
N ILE A 2 9.03 11.24 63.22
CA ILE A 2 7.89 10.40 63.64
C ILE A 2 6.85 10.03 62.54
N THR A 3 6.82 8.83 61.94
CA THR A 3 6.52 7.43 62.37
C THR A 3 5.03 7.04 62.26
N GLY A 4 4.76 5.87 61.64
CA GLY A 4 3.51 5.10 61.65
C GLY A 4 3.32 4.30 60.35
N GLU A 5 3.98 3.15 60.13
CA GLU A 5 3.72 1.76 60.62
C GLU A 5 2.43 1.07 60.13
N TYR A 6 2.63 0.21 59.11
CA TYR A 6 2.17 -1.18 58.85
C TYR A 6 0.71 -1.65 59.06
N LYS A 7 0.17 -2.42 58.10
CA LYS A 7 0.14 -3.91 58.09
C LYS A 7 -0.87 -4.43 57.06
N GLY A 8 -0.50 -5.48 56.32
CA GLY A 8 -1.43 -6.22 55.46
C GLY A 8 -0.75 -7.19 54.51
N VAL A 9 -0.11 -8.22 55.07
CA VAL A 9 0.38 -9.43 54.37
C VAL A 9 -0.81 -10.32 53.99
N SER A 10 -0.83 -10.91 52.79
CA SER A 10 -1.05 -12.37 52.67
C SER A 10 -0.57 -12.94 51.33
N LEU A 11 0.25 -13.97 51.48
CA LEU A 11 0.72 -14.94 50.49
C LEU A 11 -0.43 -15.81 49.97
N GLY A 12 -0.23 -16.42 48.80
CA GLY A 12 -1.11 -17.47 48.30
C GLY A 12 -0.66 -18.11 46.98
N THR A 13 0.58 -18.62 46.91
CA THR A 13 0.98 -19.59 45.89
C THR A 13 0.26 -20.91 46.14
N LEU A 14 -0.48 -21.44 45.16
CA LEU A 14 -0.77 -22.87 45.06
C LEU A 14 -0.58 -23.34 43.62
N ALA A 15 0.44 -24.18 43.48
CA ALA A 15 0.63 -25.09 42.37
C ALA A 15 -0.34 -26.27 42.46
N VAL A 16 -0.25 -27.14 41.45
CA VAL A 16 -0.73 -28.53 41.36
C VAL A 16 -2.07 -28.70 40.65
N GLY A 17 -2.02 -29.46 39.55
CA GLY A 17 -3.21 -30.03 38.94
C GLY A 17 -3.05 -30.53 37.51
N LEU A 18 -1.93 -31.17 37.15
CA LEU A 18 -1.90 -32.02 35.96
C LEU A 18 -2.88 -33.17 36.19
N THR A 19 -4.03 -33.13 35.51
CA THR A 19 -4.97 -34.25 35.47
C THR A 19 -5.16 -34.62 34.01
N VAL A 20 -4.42 -35.63 33.57
CA VAL A 20 -4.71 -36.35 32.33
C VAL A 20 -5.94 -37.21 32.60
N ALA A 21 -7.09 -36.77 32.10
CA ALA A 21 -8.28 -37.61 32.04
C ALA A 21 -8.41 -38.15 30.62
N VAL A 22 -8.00 -39.41 30.43
CA VAL A 22 -8.41 -40.23 29.29
C VAL A 22 -9.88 -40.56 29.51
N GLY A 23 -10.76 -39.81 28.85
CA GLY A 23 -12.19 -40.06 28.80
C GLY A 23 -12.57 -40.53 27.40
N LEU A 24 -12.64 -41.84 27.20
CA LEU A 24 -13.25 -42.47 26.03
C LEU A 24 -14.77 -42.27 26.13
N VAL A 25 -15.34 -41.43 25.28
CA VAL A 25 -16.79 -41.29 25.13
C VAL A 25 -17.14 -41.59 23.67
N VAL A 26 -17.69 -42.78 23.45
CA VAL A 26 -18.38 -43.12 22.20
C VAL A 26 -19.77 -42.51 22.32
N GLY A 27 -19.97 -41.35 21.69
CA GLY A 27 -21.25 -40.65 21.63
C GLY A 27 -21.45 -40.11 20.23
N LEU A 28 -22.41 -40.68 19.50
CA LEU A 28 -22.88 -40.18 18.21
C LEU A 28 -23.59 -38.84 18.42
N GLY A 29 -22.92 -37.76 18.06
CA GLY A 29 -23.45 -36.39 18.06
C GLY A 29 -22.74 -35.61 16.97
N VAL A 30 -23.50 -35.26 15.94
CA VAL A 30 -23.12 -34.33 14.87
C VAL A 30 -23.08 -32.94 15.46
N ASP A 31 -21.90 -32.36 15.64
CA ASP A 31 -21.70 -30.90 15.69
C ASP A 31 -20.25 -30.60 15.27
N ASP A 32 -20.16 -29.86 14.16
CA ASP A 32 -18.99 -29.48 13.39
C ASP A 32 -18.39 -28.22 14.06
N ASP A 33 -17.46 -28.39 15.01
CA ASP A 33 -16.76 -27.27 15.66
C ASP A 33 -15.35 -27.14 15.06
N GLU A 34 -15.30 -26.91 13.74
CA GLU A 34 -14.13 -26.34 13.09
C GLU A 34 -14.12 -24.85 13.42
N GLN A 35 -13.45 -24.50 14.52
CA GLN A 35 -13.23 -23.11 14.92
C GLN A 35 -12.63 -22.35 13.71
N PRO A 36 -13.37 -21.44 13.06
CA PRO A 36 -12.86 -20.75 11.90
C PRO A 36 -11.64 -19.96 12.34
N ALA A 37 -10.52 -20.16 11.64
CA ALA A 37 -9.39 -19.24 11.75
C ALA A 37 -9.94 -17.81 11.62
N PRO A 38 -9.46 -16.83 12.41
CA PRO A 38 -9.86 -15.45 12.18
C PRO A 38 -9.53 -15.14 10.72
N ALA A 39 -10.57 -14.96 9.91
CA ALA A 39 -10.39 -14.45 8.57
C ALA A 39 -9.63 -13.15 8.75
N SER A 40 -8.39 -13.12 8.26
CA SER A 40 -7.70 -11.86 8.01
C SER A 40 -8.73 -10.94 7.37
N PRO A 41 -8.88 -9.68 7.79
CA PRO A 41 -9.63 -8.73 7.00
C PRO A 41 -8.82 -8.57 5.71
N THR A 42 -9.07 -9.42 4.71
CA THR A 42 -8.85 -9.04 3.33
C THR A 42 -9.83 -7.91 3.17
N ALA A 43 -9.35 -6.69 3.39
CA ALA A 43 -10.13 -5.51 3.19
C ALA A 43 -10.55 -5.56 1.72
N ASP A 44 -11.77 -6.04 1.48
CA ASP A 44 -12.45 -5.98 0.21
C ASP A 44 -12.83 -4.51 0.02
N THR A 45 -11.80 -3.68 -0.12
CA THR A 45 -11.92 -2.27 -0.37
C THR A 45 -12.09 -2.19 -1.86
N ALA A 46 -13.35 -2.02 -2.29
CA ALA A 46 -13.67 -1.84 -3.69
C ALA A 46 -12.78 -0.73 -4.29
N PHE A 47 -12.43 -0.89 -5.57
CA PHE A 47 -11.68 0.13 -6.29
C PHE A 47 -12.41 1.47 -6.24
N PRO A 48 -11.69 2.59 -6.03
CA PRO A 48 -12.26 3.91 -6.17
C PRO A 48 -12.62 4.16 -7.64
N ASP A 49 -13.63 5.00 -7.88
CA ASP A 49 -14.07 5.34 -9.23
C ASP A 49 -13.04 6.21 -9.97
N GLY A 50 -12.96 6.05 -11.28
CA GLY A 50 -12.17 6.91 -12.17
C GLY A 50 -10.64 6.72 -12.11
N THR A 51 -9.95 7.43 -13.00
CA THR A 51 -8.51 7.32 -13.25
C THR A 51 -7.68 8.45 -12.65
N ILE A 52 -8.33 9.48 -12.08
CA ILE A 52 -7.66 10.62 -11.45
C ILE A 52 -8.25 10.84 -10.06
N ASP A 53 -7.37 11.02 -9.08
CA ASP A 53 -7.71 11.39 -7.70
C ASP A 53 -6.65 12.34 -7.15
N GLY A 54 -6.99 13.63 -7.07
CA GLY A 54 -6.01 14.67 -6.80
C GLY A 54 -4.87 14.61 -7.84
N PRO A 55 -3.59 14.46 -7.42
CA PRO A 55 -2.46 14.36 -8.32
C PRO A 55 -2.17 12.91 -8.76
N VAL A 56 -2.91 11.92 -8.25
CA VAL A 56 -2.74 10.50 -8.61
C VAL A 56 -3.46 10.22 -9.93
N MET A 57 -2.69 9.83 -10.94
CA MET A 57 -3.20 9.14 -12.14
C MET A 57 -3.10 7.63 -11.89
N ARG A 58 -4.14 6.84 -12.19
CA ARG A 58 -4.16 5.40 -11.92
C ARG A 58 -4.81 4.59 -13.04
N ASN A 59 -4.40 3.33 -13.12
CA ASN A 59 -5.10 2.32 -13.92
C ASN A 59 -6.50 2.05 -13.36
N LEU A 60 -7.40 1.55 -14.23
CA LEU A 60 -8.70 1.01 -13.83
C LEU A 60 -8.60 -0.47 -13.49
N PRO A 61 -9.53 -1.00 -12.68
CA PRO A 61 -9.65 -2.45 -12.49
C PRO A 61 -10.08 -3.18 -13.79
N PRO A 62 -9.88 -4.50 -13.85
CA PRO A 62 -9.23 -5.35 -12.84
C PRO A 62 -7.71 -5.14 -12.84
N PHE A 63 -7.05 -5.68 -11.82
CA PHE A 63 -5.60 -5.88 -11.92
C PHE A 63 -5.29 -6.80 -13.10
N ASP A 64 -4.42 -6.34 -13.99
CA ASP A 64 -3.99 -7.05 -15.17
C ASP A 64 -2.47 -6.92 -15.33
N ALA A 65 -1.76 -8.02 -15.03
CA ALA A 65 -0.32 -8.05 -15.24
C ALA A 65 -0.04 -8.15 -16.74
N VAL A 66 0.37 -7.04 -17.35
CA VAL A 66 1.03 -7.04 -18.66
C VAL A 66 2.48 -7.55 -18.55
N SER A 67 2.94 -8.25 -19.58
CA SER A 67 4.26 -8.90 -19.66
C SER A 67 5.42 -7.90 -19.71
N ASP A 68 6.60 -8.37 -19.29
CA ASP A 68 7.90 -7.67 -19.23
C ASP A 68 7.84 -6.24 -18.68
N ALA A 69 8.06 -6.13 -17.37
CA ALA A 69 8.20 -4.84 -16.71
C ALA A 69 9.66 -4.59 -16.36
N ALA A 70 10.11 -3.35 -16.54
CA ALA A 70 11.37 -2.86 -16.04
C ALA A 70 11.26 -2.55 -14.54
N GLU A 71 12.41 -2.50 -13.87
CA GLU A 71 12.52 -1.90 -12.55
C GLU A 71 12.26 -0.39 -12.64
N ILE A 72 11.42 0.10 -11.73
CA ILE A 72 11.14 1.52 -11.52
C ILE A 72 11.68 1.89 -10.15
N LEU A 73 12.61 2.83 -10.13
CA LEU A 73 13.23 3.35 -8.91
C LEU A 73 13.25 4.87 -8.97
N GLY A 74 12.86 5.52 -7.88
CA GLY A 74 12.98 6.97 -7.78
C GLY A 74 12.31 7.56 -6.54
N THR A 75 12.52 8.86 -6.35
CA THR A 75 11.94 9.64 -5.25
C THR A 75 10.64 10.29 -5.70
N LEU A 76 9.60 10.20 -4.87
CA LEU A 76 8.31 10.81 -5.14
C LEU A 76 8.33 12.31 -4.82
N VAL A 77 7.98 13.16 -5.78
CA VAL A 77 7.93 14.62 -5.60
C VAL A 77 6.56 15.14 -6.04
N LEU A 78 6.04 16.14 -5.33
CA LEU A 78 4.79 16.83 -5.70
C LEU A 78 5.05 18.30 -6.04
N GLU A 79 4.80 18.67 -7.30
CA GLU A 79 4.95 20.04 -7.81
C GLU A 79 3.61 20.56 -8.34
N GLY A 80 2.96 21.41 -7.55
CA GLY A 80 1.59 21.86 -7.87
C GLY A 80 0.65 20.66 -7.96
N LYS A 81 0.14 20.37 -9.16
CA LYS A 81 -0.73 19.22 -9.43
C LYS A 81 0.02 17.96 -9.92
N CYS A 82 1.34 18.06 -10.11
CA CYS A 82 2.13 17.02 -10.75
C CYS A 82 2.81 16.15 -9.69
N LEU A 83 2.32 14.92 -9.57
CA LEU A 83 3.03 13.88 -8.85
C LEU A 83 4.05 13.24 -9.78
N LEU A 84 5.33 13.34 -9.41
CA LEU A 84 6.46 12.99 -10.26
C LEU A 84 7.33 11.95 -9.57
N LEU A 85 7.86 11.03 -10.36
CA LEU A 85 8.97 10.18 -9.98
C LEU A 85 10.26 10.82 -10.47
N VAL A 86 11.19 11.07 -9.54
CA VAL A 86 12.54 11.54 -9.86
C VAL A 86 13.48 10.34 -9.83
N SER A 87 14.02 9.94 -10.98
CA SER A 87 14.96 8.82 -11.05
C SER A 87 16.29 9.18 -10.36
N PRO A 88 17.13 8.19 -10.02
CA PRO A 88 18.46 8.45 -9.46
C PRO A 88 19.37 9.27 -10.39
N GLN A 89 19.05 9.36 -11.68
CA GLN A 89 19.78 10.17 -12.66
C GLN A 89 19.24 11.61 -12.74
N GLY A 90 18.17 11.93 -12.00
CA GLY A 90 17.54 13.24 -11.95
C GLY A 90 16.46 13.48 -13.01
N SER A 91 16.16 12.48 -13.85
CA SER A 91 15.03 12.56 -14.80
C SER A 91 13.71 12.55 -14.04
N ARG A 92 12.70 13.26 -14.56
CA ARG A 92 11.44 13.51 -13.84
C ARG A 92 10.28 13.05 -14.71
N PHE A 93 9.47 12.15 -14.18
CA PHE A 93 8.39 11.51 -14.94
C PHE A 93 7.06 11.65 -14.20
N PRO A 94 5.98 12.10 -14.85
CA PRO A 94 4.63 11.84 -14.35
C PRO A 94 4.45 10.34 -14.13
N ILE A 95 3.70 9.97 -13.10
CA ILE A 95 3.54 8.56 -12.71
C ILE A 95 2.08 8.11 -12.76
N VAL A 96 1.86 6.97 -13.42
CA VAL A 96 0.61 6.22 -13.39
C VAL A 96 0.71 5.10 -12.38
N TRP A 97 -0.23 5.07 -11.43
CA TRP A 97 -0.28 4.12 -10.33
C TRP A 97 -1.14 2.89 -10.64
N PRO A 98 -0.98 1.78 -9.90
CA PRO A 98 -1.88 0.64 -9.99
C PRO A 98 -3.30 1.04 -9.59
N ALA A 99 -4.28 0.29 -10.09
CA ALA A 99 -5.67 0.45 -9.70
C ALA A 99 -5.82 0.37 -8.17
N GLY A 100 -6.74 1.15 -7.61
CA GLY A 100 -6.98 1.16 -6.16
C GLY A 100 -6.12 2.15 -5.38
N THR A 101 -5.13 2.76 -6.03
CA THR A 101 -4.34 3.83 -5.43
C THR A 101 -5.18 5.11 -5.30
N THR A 102 -5.12 5.78 -4.15
CA THR A 102 -5.86 7.01 -3.85
C THR A 102 -4.94 8.11 -3.32
N TRP A 103 -5.46 9.33 -3.21
CA TRP A 103 -4.77 10.47 -2.63
C TRP A 103 -5.38 10.87 -1.28
N ASP A 104 -4.55 10.99 -0.25
CA ASP A 104 -4.92 11.66 1.01
C ASP A 104 -4.44 13.11 0.97
N PRO A 105 -5.34 14.10 0.82
CA PRO A 105 -4.97 15.50 0.71
C PRO A 105 -4.50 16.11 2.03
N GLU A 106 -4.94 15.59 3.18
CA GLU A 106 -4.55 16.12 4.50
C GLU A 106 -3.12 15.72 4.82
N GLY A 107 -2.81 14.43 4.64
CA GLY A 107 -1.46 13.90 4.82
C GLY A 107 -0.50 14.24 3.69
N ARG A 108 -1.02 14.65 2.53
CA ARG A 108 -0.30 14.72 1.25
C ARG A 108 0.44 13.40 0.98
N VAL A 109 -0.28 12.29 1.00
CA VAL A 109 0.30 10.97 0.77
C VAL A 109 -0.47 10.20 -0.28
N VAL A 110 0.24 9.37 -1.03
CA VAL A 110 -0.37 8.36 -1.91
C VAL A 110 -0.72 7.16 -1.04
N VAL A 111 -1.94 6.65 -1.17
CA VAL A 111 -2.41 5.47 -0.42
C VAL A 111 -2.64 4.34 -1.42
N LEU A 112 -1.85 3.28 -1.32
CA LEU A 112 -1.96 2.11 -2.19
C LEU A 112 -3.21 1.30 -1.88
N HIS A 113 -3.60 0.40 -2.79
CA HIS A 113 -4.73 -0.52 -2.57
C HIS A 113 -4.54 -1.38 -1.30
N SER A 114 -3.29 -1.73 -0.96
CA SER A 114 -2.94 -2.44 0.28
C SER A 114 -3.17 -1.64 1.56
N GLY A 115 -3.43 -0.33 1.45
CA GLY A 115 -3.47 0.63 2.56
C GLY A 115 -2.09 1.18 2.95
N GLU A 116 -1.02 0.71 2.32
CA GLU A 116 0.32 1.29 2.51
C GLU A 116 0.35 2.76 2.04
N ARG A 117 1.05 3.60 2.80
CA ARG A 117 1.09 5.05 2.58
C ARG A 117 2.48 5.44 2.09
N VAL A 118 2.56 6.01 0.90
CA VAL A 118 3.79 6.54 0.30
C VAL A 118 3.79 8.06 0.50
N ALA A 119 4.68 8.54 1.37
CA ALA A 119 4.83 9.97 1.59
C ALA A 119 5.59 10.63 0.42
N ILE A 120 5.34 11.92 0.21
CA ILE A 120 6.24 12.74 -0.61
C ILE A 120 7.66 12.68 -0.02
N ASP A 121 8.65 12.79 -0.90
CA ASP A 121 10.07 12.61 -0.64
C ASP A 121 10.48 11.17 -0.30
N SER A 122 9.57 10.20 -0.32
CA SER A 122 9.94 8.77 -0.18
C SER A 122 10.52 8.22 -1.48
N ASP A 123 11.49 7.33 -1.35
CA ASP A 123 11.96 6.51 -2.45
C ASP A 123 11.04 5.30 -2.62
N ILE A 124 10.68 4.99 -3.86
CA ILE A 124 9.91 3.80 -4.21
C ILE A 124 10.70 2.88 -5.14
N GLU A 125 10.53 1.58 -4.95
CA GLU A 125 10.98 0.54 -5.86
C GLU A 125 9.78 -0.28 -6.32
N SER A 126 9.67 -0.50 -7.63
CA SER A 126 8.52 -1.13 -8.23
C SER A 126 8.86 -1.82 -9.56
N THR A 127 7.90 -2.58 -10.09
CA THR A 127 7.91 -2.99 -11.49
C THR A 127 7.00 -2.10 -12.32
N GLY A 128 7.41 -1.81 -13.55
CA GLY A 128 6.63 -0.98 -14.44
C GLY A 128 7.30 -0.75 -15.79
N GLY A 129 7.19 0.47 -16.30
CA GLY A 129 7.90 0.90 -17.50
C GLY A 129 7.70 2.39 -17.75
N TYR A 130 8.14 2.81 -18.93
CA TYR A 130 7.99 4.18 -19.43
C TYR A 130 7.25 4.14 -20.75
N VAL A 131 6.28 5.02 -20.92
CA VAL A 131 5.46 5.14 -22.13
C VAL A 131 5.24 6.59 -22.49
N ASP A 132 4.90 6.85 -23.75
CA ASP A 132 4.53 8.20 -24.19
C ASP A 132 3.08 8.56 -23.82
N ALA A 133 2.74 9.84 -23.98
CA ALA A 133 1.39 10.34 -23.72
C ALA A 133 0.32 9.74 -24.66
N GLU A 134 0.68 9.31 -25.88
CA GLU A 134 -0.27 8.66 -26.80
C GLU A 134 -0.71 7.30 -26.26
N GLN A 135 0.24 6.54 -25.71
CA GLN A 135 -0.03 5.27 -25.06
C GLN A 135 -0.88 5.45 -23.79
N VAL A 136 -0.63 6.50 -23.00
CA VAL A 136 -1.47 6.87 -21.85
C VAL A 136 -2.88 7.22 -22.29
N MET A 137 -3.05 8.02 -23.35
CA MET A 137 -4.36 8.36 -23.90
C MET A 137 -5.14 7.11 -24.32
N ARG A 138 -4.45 6.15 -24.94
CA ARG A 138 -5.04 4.88 -25.39
C ARG A 138 -5.51 4.01 -24.23
N TRP A 139 -4.80 4.03 -23.10
CA TRP A 139 -5.12 3.22 -21.93
C TRP A 139 -6.14 3.88 -21.00
N LEU A 140 -5.98 5.17 -20.73
CA LEU A 140 -6.64 5.87 -19.62
C LEU A 140 -7.48 7.07 -20.04
N GLY A 141 -7.44 7.43 -21.33
CA GLY A 141 -8.23 8.50 -21.91
C GLY A 141 -7.55 9.87 -21.94
N ASP A 142 -8.21 10.81 -22.61
CA ASP A 142 -7.71 12.15 -22.93
C ASP A 142 -7.39 13.01 -21.70
N GLU A 143 -8.21 12.92 -20.66
CA GLU A 143 -8.04 13.70 -19.44
C GLU A 143 -6.72 13.35 -18.73
N VAL A 144 -6.43 12.06 -18.59
CA VAL A 144 -5.20 11.55 -17.96
C VAL A 144 -3.98 11.89 -18.80
N ALA A 145 -4.07 11.71 -20.12
CA ALA A 145 -2.99 12.07 -21.03
C ALA A 145 -2.69 13.58 -20.99
N THR A 146 -3.72 14.44 -20.95
CA THR A 146 -3.57 15.88 -20.82
C THR A 146 -2.87 16.27 -19.52
N LEU A 147 -3.23 15.62 -18.40
CA LEU A 147 -2.55 15.84 -17.12
C LEU A 147 -1.08 15.41 -17.21
N ALA A 148 -0.81 14.21 -17.71
CA ALA A 148 0.54 13.67 -17.87
C ALA A 148 1.42 14.59 -18.74
N THR A 149 0.94 15.01 -19.91
CA THR A 149 1.65 15.95 -20.79
C THR A 149 1.89 17.30 -20.11
N SER A 150 0.95 17.81 -19.32
CA SER A 150 1.15 19.06 -18.58
C SER A 150 2.18 18.96 -17.45
N CYS A 151 2.53 17.74 -17.05
CA CYS A 151 3.46 17.43 -15.98
C CYS A 151 4.81 16.88 -16.48
N ALA A 152 4.90 16.47 -17.74
CA ALA A 152 6.14 16.01 -18.33
C ALA A 152 7.18 17.15 -18.33
N GLN A 153 8.40 16.83 -17.91
CA GLN A 153 9.51 17.78 -17.84
C GLN A 153 10.74 17.15 -18.51
N GLY A 154 11.36 17.88 -19.43
CA GLY A 154 12.58 17.46 -20.14
C GLY A 154 12.37 17.30 -21.64
N ASP A 155 13.35 16.67 -22.30
CA ASP A 155 13.37 16.47 -23.75
C ASP A 155 12.58 15.23 -24.20
N VAL A 156 12.11 14.41 -23.25
CA VAL A 156 11.33 13.19 -23.50
C VAL A 156 9.97 13.29 -22.82
N ASP A 157 8.90 13.14 -23.61
CA ASP A 157 7.50 13.14 -23.14
C ASP A 157 7.11 11.75 -22.59
N GLU A 158 7.92 11.25 -21.66
CA GLU A 158 7.73 9.93 -21.05
C GLU A 158 6.95 10.01 -19.73
N VAL A 159 6.15 8.99 -19.50
CA VAL A 159 5.33 8.76 -18.32
C VAL A 159 5.74 7.44 -17.73
N ALA A 160 6.14 7.44 -16.45
CA ALA A 160 6.36 6.22 -15.72
C ALA A 160 5.00 5.58 -15.43
N TYR A 161 4.89 4.26 -15.59
CA TYR A 161 3.73 3.51 -15.11
C TYR A 161 4.20 2.39 -14.22
N LEU A 162 3.50 2.19 -13.12
CA LEU A 162 3.65 1.03 -12.24
C LEU A 162 2.77 -0.10 -12.80
N ARG A 163 3.25 -1.34 -12.72
CA ARG A 163 2.49 -2.51 -13.14
C ARG A 163 1.14 -2.53 -12.41
N ASN A 164 0.06 -2.89 -13.10
CA ASN A 164 -1.28 -2.90 -12.51
C ASN A 164 -1.53 -4.17 -11.67
N THR A 165 -0.74 -4.36 -10.60
CA THR A 165 -0.89 -5.45 -9.61
C THR A 165 -1.03 -4.88 -8.20
N PRO A 166 -1.65 -5.61 -7.26
CA PRO A 166 -1.84 -5.11 -5.89
C PRO A 166 -0.53 -4.88 -5.12
N ASP A 167 0.55 -5.52 -5.54
CA ASP A 167 1.89 -5.54 -4.93
C ASP A 167 2.94 -4.84 -5.80
N ALA A 168 2.50 -3.97 -6.72
CA ALA A 168 3.41 -3.36 -7.69
C ALA A 168 4.54 -2.57 -7.02
N VAL A 169 4.24 -1.82 -5.96
CA VAL A 169 5.25 -1.15 -5.13
C VAL A 169 5.83 -2.16 -4.16
N GLN A 170 7.11 -2.47 -4.33
CA GLN A 170 7.80 -3.52 -3.58
C GLN A 170 8.45 -2.98 -2.32
N ARG A 171 8.98 -1.76 -2.38
CA ARG A 171 9.58 -1.07 -1.24
C ARG A 171 9.25 0.41 -1.26
N VAL A 172 8.98 0.92 -0.07
CA VAL A 172 8.94 2.36 0.24
C VAL A 172 10.02 2.62 1.28
N MET A 173 10.94 3.51 0.95
CA MET A 173 12.05 3.89 1.84
C MET A 173 11.93 5.37 2.16
N MET A 174 11.85 5.70 3.45
CA MET A 174 11.86 7.10 3.86
C MET A 174 13.26 7.66 3.70
N THR A 175 13.40 8.79 3.01
CA THR A 175 14.65 9.53 3.01
C THR A 175 14.87 10.08 4.42
N HIS A 176 15.79 9.48 5.17
CA HIS A 176 16.25 10.08 6.41
C HIS A 176 17.02 11.35 6.03
N GLY A 177 16.43 12.52 6.30
CA GLY A 177 17.06 13.82 6.06
C GLY A 177 18.48 13.82 6.61
N SER A 178 19.45 14.09 5.74
CA SER A 178 20.84 14.35 6.13
C SER A 178 21.01 15.77 6.64
#